data_AF-A0A838RUD8-F1
#
_entry.id   AF-A0A838RUD8-F1
#
_cell.length_a   1.000
_cell.length_b   1.000
_cell.length_c   1.000
_cell.angle_alpha   90.00
_cell.angle_beta   90.00
_cell.angle_gamma   90.00
#
_symmetry.space_group_name_H-M   'P 1'
#
loop_
_entity.id
_entity.type
_entity.pdbx_description
1 polymer ?
#
loop_
_entity_poly.entity_id
_entity_poly.type
_entity_poly.pdbx_seq_one_letter_code
_entity_poly.pdbx_strand_id
1 'polypeptide(L)'
;MSTPFTDIIGENDQTRARHEHLESLRQLVGNVYPNKFERSRVVDSGREDTITAMAEKFRGFEPTSVDGARPTPEAIEEANQQLNKIVVRLAGRIASPPRVMGKAAFLHLSDGVSRLQIYIRKADVRAVNNDTR
;
A
#
# COMPACT_ATOMS: atom_id res chain seq x y z
N MET A 1 0.71 19.20 -37.28
CA MET A 1 0.07 17.87 -37.40
C MET A 1 0.37 17.10 -36.12
N SER A 2 -0.63 16.90 -35.27
CA SER A 2 -0.49 16.10 -34.04
C SER A 2 -0.55 14.64 -34.45
N THR A 3 0.53 13.89 -34.26
CA THR A 3 0.46 12.43 -34.33
C THR A 3 -0.52 11.94 -33.26
N PRO A 4 -1.50 11.10 -33.60
CA PRO A 4 -2.36 10.51 -32.59
C PRO A 4 -1.49 9.60 -31.71
N PHE A 5 -1.58 9.76 -30.39
CA PHE A 5 -0.80 9.02 -29.38
C PHE A 5 -1.08 7.50 -29.36
N THR A 6 -1.91 7.00 -30.28
CA THR A 6 -2.51 5.67 -30.25
C THR A 6 -1.53 4.51 -30.51
N ASP A 7 -0.33 4.79 -31.04
CA ASP A 7 0.57 3.73 -31.56
C ASP A 7 1.84 3.46 -30.74
N ILE A 8 2.02 4.07 -29.56
CA ILE A 8 3.28 3.90 -28.81
C ILE A 8 3.30 2.58 -28.00
N ILE A 9 2.13 2.04 -27.64
CA ILE A 9 2.01 0.77 -26.92
C ILE A 9 0.97 -0.07 -27.65
N GLY A 10 1.42 -1.07 -28.43
CA GLY A 10 0.52 -2.00 -29.11
C GLY A 10 -0.38 -2.73 -28.12
N GLU A 11 -1.63 -2.97 -28.52
CA GLU A 11 -2.58 -3.73 -27.72
C GLU A 11 -2.00 -5.12 -27.42
N ASN A 12 -1.83 -5.42 -26.14
CA ASN A 12 -1.30 -6.70 -25.67
C ASN A 12 -2.21 -7.28 -24.59
N ASP A 13 -2.02 -8.55 -24.25
CA ASP A 13 -2.85 -9.26 -23.28
C ASP A 13 -2.90 -8.54 -21.92
N GLN A 14 -1.82 -7.87 -21.52
CA GLN A 14 -1.77 -7.10 -20.28
C GLN A 14 -2.68 -5.87 -20.33
N THR A 15 -2.72 -5.15 -21.45
CA THR A 15 -3.53 -3.96 -21.63
C THR A 15 -5.01 -4.33 -21.62
N ARG A 16 -5.39 -5.39 -22.35
CA ARG A 16 -6.75 -5.93 -22.36
C ARG A 16 -7.22 -6.34 -20.97
N ALA A 17 -6.41 -7.11 -20.24
CA ALA A 17 -6.74 -7.53 -18.87
C ALA A 17 -6.92 -6.33 -17.91
N ARG A 18 -6.12 -5.26 -18.07
CA ARG A 18 -6.28 -4.04 -17.24
C ARG A 18 -7.58 -3.30 -17.55
N HIS A 19 -8.00 -3.26 -18.80
CA HIS A 19 -9.30 -2.69 -19.17
C HIS A 19 -10.46 -3.49 -18.58
N GLU A 20 -10.43 -4.83 -18.69
CA GLU A 20 -11.46 -5.70 -18.11
C GLU A 20 -11.55 -5.55 -16.58
N HIS A 21 -10.41 -5.47 -15.90
CA HIS A 21 -10.37 -5.21 -14.46
C HIS A 21 -10.92 -3.81 -14.11
N LEU A 22 -10.64 -2.79 -14.91
CA LEU A 22 -11.15 -1.44 -14.69
C LEU A 22 -12.67 -1.40 -14.76
N GLU A 23 -13.27 -2.05 -15.75
CA GLU A 23 -14.73 -2.13 -15.89
C GLU A 23 -15.36 -2.93 -14.75
N SER A 24 -14.73 -4.03 -14.33
CA SER A 24 -15.16 -4.80 -13.16
C SER A 24 -15.14 -3.95 -11.89
N LEU A 25 -14.09 -3.15 -11.69
CA LEU A 25 -13.99 -2.24 -10.55
C LEU A 25 -15.08 -1.16 -10.59
N ARG A 26 -15.39 -0.60 -11.77
CA ARG A 26 -16.48 0.39 -11.90
C ARG A 26 -17.82 -0.16 -11.43
N GLN A 27 -18.13 -1.41 -11.78
CA GLN A 27 -19.36 -2.08 -11.34
C GLN A 27 -19.38 -2.35 -9.83
N LEU A 28 -18.22 -2.68 -9.24
CA LEU A 28 -18.12 -3.04 -7.82
C LEU A 28 -18.08 -1.84 -6.87
N VAL A 29 -17.29 -0.81 -7.20
CA VAL A 29 -16.99 0.30 -6.30
C VAL A 29 -17.51 1.67 -6.78
N GLY A 30 -18.06 1.77 -8.00
CA GLY A 30 -18.49 3.03 -8.59
C GLY A 30 -17.29 3.85 -9.09
N ASN A 31 -16.90 4.89 -8.33
CA ASN A 31 -15.79 5.77 -8.72
C ASN A 31 -14.42 5.10 -8.49
N VAL A 32 -13.81 4.63 -9.59
CA VAL A 32 -12.48 4.01 -9.65
C VAL A 32 -11.31 5.00 -9.61
N TYR A 33 -11.58 6.31 -9.72
CA TYR A 33 -10.60 7.39 -9.61
C TYR A 33 -10.99 8.38 -8.48
N PRO A 34 -11.01 7.93 -7.21
CA PRO A 34 -11.24 8.81 -6.08
C PRO A 34 -10.14 9.86 -5.93
N ASN A 35 -10.49 11.04 -5.43
CA ASN A 35 -9.56 12.14 -5.20
C ASN A 35 -9.61 12.71 -3.75
N LYS A 36 -10.31 12.05 -2.83
CA LYS A 36 -10.50 12.51 -1.43
C LYS A 36 -9.87 11.59 -0.38
N PHE A 37 -8.91 10.74 -0.75
CA PHE A 37 -8.21 9.93 0.23
C PHE A 37 -7.26 10.80 1.05
N GLU A 38 -7.63 11.08 2.29
CA GLU A 38 -6.77 11.78 3.25
C GLU A 38 -5.82 10.79 3.94
N ARG A 39 -4.56 11.19 4.05
CA ARG A 39 -3.54 10.44 4.80
C ARG A 39 -3.52 10.89 6.25
N SER A 40 -2.94 10.07 7.11
CA SER A 40 -2.73 10.44 8.51
C SER A 40 -1.66 11.53 8.64
N ARG A 41 -1.56 12.13 9.82
CA ARG A 41 -0.57 13.15 10.20
C ARG A 41 0.11 12.75 11.51
N VAL A 42 0.65 11.53 11.53
CA VAL A 42 1.27 10.93 12.72
C VAL A 42 2.70 11.42 12.88
N VAL A 43 3.45 11.64 11.80
CA VAL A 43 4.84 12.12 11.88
C VAL A 43 4.90 13.58 12.28
N ASP A 44 4.15 14.42 11.58
CA ASP A 44 4.10 15.87 11.73
C ASP A 44 2.64 16.33 11.57
N SER A 45 2.12 17.12 12.52
CA SER A 45 0.74 17.62 12.49
C SER A 45 0.48 18.59 11.32
N GLY A 46 1.52 19.22 10.78
CA GLY A 46 1.43 20.15 9.66
C GLY A 46 1.34 19.49 8.28
N ARG A 47 1.72 18.21 8.15
CA ARG A 47 1.90 17.55 6.85
C ARG A 47 1.31 16.13 6.84
N GLU A 48 0.76 15.74 5.71
CA GLU A 48 0.35 14.34 5.49
C GLU A 48 1.54 13.37 5.49
N ASP A 49 1.35 12.22 6.13
CA ASP A 49 2.35 11.18 6.24
C ASP A 49 2.73 10.64 4.85
N THR A 50 4.04 10.45 4.66
CA THR A 50 4.59 9.72 3.51
C THR A 50 5.13 8.38 3.99
N ILE A 51 5.30 7.43 3.06
CA ILE A 51 5.89 6.12 3.41
C ILE A 51 7.31 6.32 3.94
N THR A 52 8.08 7.22 3.33
CA THR A 52 9.44 7.58 3.75
C THR A 52 9.46 8.13 5.17
N ALA A 53 8.62 9.14 5.47
CA ALA A 53 8.59 9.75 6.80
C ALA A 53 8.18 8.75 7.89
N MET A 54 7.25 7.83 7.59
CA MET A 54 6.86 6.77 8.53
C MET A 54 7.99 5.77 8.76
N ALA A 55 8.64 5.31 7.69
CA ALA A 55 9.76 4.38 7.79
C ALA A 55 10.92 4.97 8.61
N GLU A 56 11.19 6.27 8.47
CA GLU A 56 12.19 6.98 9.27
C GLU A 56 11.77 7.12 10.73
N LYS A 57 10.55 7.59 11.00
CA LYS A 57 10.03 7.80 12.36
C LYS A 57 10.06 6.51 13.19
N PHE A 58 9.70 5.39 12.58
CA PHE A 58 9.59 4.11 13.29
C PHE A 58 10.81 3.21 13.15
N ARG A 59 11.89 3.68 12.50
CA ARG A 59 13.15 2.92 12.36
C ARG A 59 13.72 2.46 13.71
N GLY A 60 13.58 3.29 14.75
CA GLY A 60 14.08 2.96 16.09
C GLY A 60 13.37 1.79 16.79
N PHE A 61 12.22 1.35 16.27
CA PHE A 61 11.50 0.17 16.77
C PHE A 61 11.95 -1.13 16.10
N GLU A 62 12.87 -1.06 15.12
CA GLU A 62 13.45 -2.25 14.51
C GLU A 62 14.24 -3.02 15.57
N PRO A 63 13.83 -4.28 15.89
CA PRO A 63 14.50 -5.05 16.93
C PRO A 63 15.96 -5.29 16.57
N THR A 64 16.88 -4.91 17.45
CA THR A 64 18.31 -5.09 17.22
C THR A 64 18.66 -6.57 17.23
N SER A 65 19.19 -7.06 16.11
CA SER A 65 19.84 -8.36 16.06
C SER A 65 21.34 -8.21 16.18
N VAL A 66 21.97 -9.08 16.98
CA VAL A 66 23.42 -9.26 16.93
C VAL A 66 23.74 -10.02 15.62
N ASP A 67 24.67 -9.49 14.82
CA ASP A 67 25.25 -10.14 13.63
C ASP A 67 24.26 -10.58 12.52
N GLY A 68 23.18 -9.82 12.30
CA GLY A 68 22.24 -10.10 11.19
C GLY A 68 21.40 -11.36 11.38
N ALA A 69 21.42 -11.96 12.58
CA ALA A 69 20.51 -13.04 12.95
C ALA A 69 19.06 -12.55 12.99
N ARG A 70 18.10 -13.48 13.03
CA ARG A 70 16.70 -13.12 13.27
C ARG A 70 16.57 -12.55 14.69
N PRO A 71 15.90 -11.40 14.89
CA PRO A 71 15.69 -10.87 16.23
C PRO A 71 14.92 -11.87 17.10
N THR A 72 15.11 -11.78 18.41
CA THR A 72 14.40 -12.68 19.34
C THR A 72 12.89 -12.48 19.22
N PRO A 73 12.08 -13.56 19.35
CA PRO A 73 10.62 -13.44 19.30
C PRO A 73 10.06 -12.42 20.29
N GLU A 74 10.67 -12.31 21.47
CA GLU A 74 10.28 -11.39 22.54
C GLU A 74 10.45 -9.92 22.12
N ALA A 75 11.57 -9.58 21.47
CA ALA A 75 11.83 -8.21 21.03
C ALA A 75 10.90 -7.79 19.88
N ILE A 76 10.55 -8.73 18.99
CA ILE A 76 9.56 -8.50 17.92
C ILE A 76 8.17 -8.26 18.52
N GLU A 77 7.78 -9.07 19.51
CA GLU A 77 6.49 -8.93 20.17
C GLU A 77 6.39 -7.61 20.95
N GLU A 78 7.43 -7.19 21.66
CA GLU A 78 7.48 -5.91 22.35
C GLU A 78 7.32 -4.74 21.37
N ALA A 79 8.06 -4.74 20.25
CA ALA A 79 7.92 -3.73 19.21
C ALA A 79 6.50 -3.71 18.64
N ASN A 80 5.91 -4.88 18.35
CA ASN A 80 4.54 -5.00 17.85
C ASN A 80 3.51 -4.45 18.85
N GLN A 81 3.66 -4.71 20.15
CA GLN A 81 2.75 -4.18 21.17
C GLN A 81 2.76 -2.66 21.25
N GLN A 82 3.92 -2.04 21.00
CA GLN A 82 4.03 -0.59 20.96
C GLN A 82 3.43 -0.02 19.66
N LEU A 83 3.76 -0.62 18.51
CA LEU A 83 3.33 -0.15 17.19
C LEU A 83 1.84 -0.40 16.90
N ASN A 84 1.25 -1.48 17.42
CA ASN A 84 -0.17 -1.82 17.23
C ASN A 84 -1.13 -0.79 17.84
N LYS A 85 -0.63 0.10 18.71
CA LYS A 85 -1.42 1.21 19.28
C LYS A 85 -1.59 2.37 18.30
N ILE A 86 -0.84 2.38 17.20
CA ILE A 86 -0.78 3.49 16.25
C ILE A 86 -1.53 3.09 14.97
N VAL A 87 -2.64 3.78 14.70
CA VAL A 87 -3.42 3.61 13.47
C VAL A 87 -3.01 4.68 12.46
N VAL A 88 -2.73 4.26 11.23
CA VAL A 88 -2.17 5.13 10.19
C VAL A 88 -2.97 5.00 8.90
N ARG A 89 -3.02 6.06 8.10
CA ARG A 89 -3.65 6.07 6.78
C ARG A 89 -2.61 6.48 5.75
N LEU A 90 -2.18 5.53 4.93
CA LEU A 90 -1.09 5.73 3.96
C LEU A 90 -1.57 5.40 2.54
N ALA A 91 -0.91 6.01 1.56
CA ALA A 91 -1.11 5.70 0.15
C ALA A 91 0.23 5.67 -0.61
N GLY A 92 0.28 4.86 -1.65
CA GLY A 92 1.45 4.69 -2.51
C GLY A 92 1.14 3.81 -3.71
N ARG A 93 2.13 3.60 -4.57
CA ARG A 93 2.08 2.69 -5.72
C ARG A 93 2.39 1.27 -5.27
N ILE A 94 1.61 0.29 -5.73
CA ILE A 94 1.96 -1.12 -5.59
C ILE A 94 3.21 -1.39 -6.41
N ALA A 95 4.33 -1.67 -5.75
CA ALA A 95 5.65 -1.79 -6.37
C ALA A 95 5.96 -3.22 -6.86
N SER A 96 5.30 -4.23 -6.28
CA SER A 96 5.48 -5.64 -6.63
C SER A 96 4.13 -6.35 -6.70
N PRO A 97 3.98 -7.40 -7.53
CA PRO A 97 2.81 -8.27 -7.47
C PRO A 97 2.56 -8.77 -6.03
N PRO A 98 1.29 -8.78 -5.56
CA PRO A 98 0.97 -9.30 -4.23
C PRO A 98 1.38 -10.76 -4.08
N ARG A 99 2.03 -11.11 -2.96
CA ARG A 99 2.35 -12.48 -2.59
C ARG A 99 1.22 -13.03 -1.73
N VAL A 100 0.32 -13.79 -2.35
CA VAL A 100 -0.85 -14.36 -1.68
C VAL A 100 -0.47 -15.69 -1.01
N MET A 101 -0.80 -15.81 0.27
CA MET A 101 -0.52 -16.97 1.13
C MET A 101 -1.81 -17.40 1.84
N GLY A 102 -2.75 -17.96 1.07
CA GLY A 102 -4.04 -18.40 1.58
C GLY A 102 -4.92 -17.24 2.07
N LYS A 103 -5.08 -17.10 3.40
CA LYS A 103 -5.91 -16.05 4.03
C LYS A 103 -5.16 -14.73 4.25
N ALA A 104 -3.87 -14.68 3.93
CA ALA A 104 -3.04 -13.49 4.06
C ALA A 104 -2.33 -13.15 2.74
N ALA A 105 -1.92 -11.90 2.59
CA ALA A 105 -1.10 -11.45 1.49
C ALA A 105 -0.06 -10.43 1.96
N PHE A 106 1.09 -10.41 1.29
CA PHE A 106 2.12 -9.39 1.46
C PHE A 106 2.28 -8.60 0.17
N LEU A 107 2.36 -7.27 0.27
CA LEU A 107 2.68 -6.42 -0.87
C LEU A 107 3.54 -5.22 -0.45
N HIS A 108 4.22 -4.61 -1.40
CA HIS A 108 5.01 -3.41 -1.17
C HIS A 108 4.29 -2.19 -1.71
N LEU A 109 4.08 -1.19 -0.85
CA LEU A 109 3.69 0.15 -1.26
C LEU A 109 4.92 1.04 -1.35
N SER A 110 4.95 1.90 -2.37
CA SER A 110 6.03 2.87 -2.56
C SER A 110 5.50 4.27 -2.80
N ASP A 111 6.14 5.27 -2.22
CA ASP A 111 5.90 6.69 -2.48
C ASP A 111 6.85 7.27 -3.54
N GLY A 112 7.63 6.42 -4.22
CA GLY A 112 8.66 6.81 -5.19
C GLY A 112 10.07 6.88 -4.62
N VAL A 113 10.23 6.97 -3.30
CA VAL A 113 11.54 7.01 -2.62
C VAL A 113 11.76 5.76 -1.79
N SER A 114 10.83 5.48 -0.89
CA SER A 114 10.91 4.33 0.02
C SER A 114 9.88 3.26 -0.34
N ARG A 115 10.03 2.08 0.25
CA ARG A 115 9.08 0.97 0.16
C ARG A 115 8.70 0.50 1.56
N LEU A 116 7.41 0.26 1.76
CA LEU A 116 6.88 -0.33 2.97
C LEU A 116 6.15 -1.64 2.61
N GLN A 117 6.52 -2.72 3.28
CA GLN A 117 5.79 -3.97 3.18
C GLN A 117 4.52 -3.89 4.04
N ILE A 118 3.37 -4.18 3.44
CA ILE A 118 2.11 -4.29 4.17
C ILE A 118 1.66 -5.74 4.23
N TYR A 119 1.11 -6.10 5.39
CA TYR A 119 0.52 -7.41 5.67
C TYR A 119 -1.00 -7.26 5.68
N ILE A 120 -1.68 -8.05 4.85
CA ILE A 120 -3.12 -7.98 4.66
C ILE A 120 -3.72 -9.33 5.06
N ARG A 121 -4.71 -9.34 5.94
CA ARG A 121 -5.50 -10.53 6.28
C ARG A 121 -6.91 -10.41 5.77
N LYS A 122 -7.46 -11.47 5.19
CA LYS A 122 -8.84 -11.48 4.66
C LYS A 122 -9.90 -11.08 5.69
N ALA A 123 -9.68 -11.41 6.97
CA ALA A 123 -10.62 -11.09 8.05
C ALA A 123 -10.68 -9.59 8.39
N ASP A 124 -9.64 -8.82 8.07
CA ASP A 124 -9.52 -7.41 8.46
C ASP A 124 -9.85 -6.44 7.30
N VAL A 125 -10.16 -6.97 6.12
CA VAL A 125 -10.41 -6.17 4.91
C VAL A 125 -11.91 -6.00 4.71
N ARG A 126 -12.33 -4.76 4.48
CA ARG A 126 -13.70 -4.41 4.11
C ARG A 126 -13.72 -3.79 2.72
N ALA A 127 -14.61 -4.27 1.86
CA ALA A 127 -14.90 -3.61 0.59
C ALA A 127 -15.69 -2.31 0.87
N VAL A 128 -15.25 -1.21 0.27
CA VAL A 128 -15.90 0.10 0.38
C VAL A 128 -16.40 0.47 -1.01
N ASN A 129 -17.70 0.73 -1.11
CA ASN A 129 -18.27 1.35 -2.30
C ASN A 129 -18.05 2.87 -2.20
N ASN A 130 -17.51 3.45 -3.26
CA ASN A 130 -17.15 4.86 -3.34
C ASN A 130 -17.95 5.59 -4.43
N ASP A 131 -19.16 5.12 -4.71
CA ASP A 131 -20.08 5.79 -5.63
C ASP A 131 -20.55 7.10 -4.97
N THR A 132 -19.77 8.15 -5.21
CA THR A 132 -20.11 9.51 -4.77
C THR A 132 -21.12 10.04 -5.79
N ARG A 133 -22.42 9.90 -5.50
CA ARG A 133 -23.45 10.72 -6.14
C ARG A 133 -23.39 12.15 -5.62
#